data_AF-A0A7J9YPM2-F1
#
_entry.id   AF-A0A7J9YPM2-F1
#
_cell.length_a   1.000
_cell.length_b   1.000
_cell.length_c   1.000
_cell.angle_alpha   90.00
_cell.angle_beta   90.00
_cell.angle_gamma   90.00
#
_symmetry.space_group_name_H-M   'P 1'
#
loop_
_entity.id
_entity.type
_entity.pdbx_description
1 polymer ?
#
loop_
_entity_poly.entity_id
_entity_poly.type
_entity_poly.pdbx_seq_one_letter_code
_entity_poly.pdbx_strand_id
1 'polypeptide(L)' 'MATTFNLPPELHEQVRRIAAAERRSITQTLIVAVEEYVQRNQRAAKVAALSARIADEDAELLQRLA' A
#
# COMPACT_ATOMS: atom_id res chain seq x y z
N MET A 1 3.44 22.43 -3.39
CA MET A 1 3.27 22.31 -1.92
C MET A 1 4.49 21.59 -1.38
N ALA A 2 5.06 22.03 -0.25
CA ALA A 2 6.18 21.34 0.39
C ALA A 2 5.65 20.54 1.59
N THR A 3 5.88 19.23 1.59
CA THR A 3 5.48 18.34 2.68
C THR A 3 6.72 18.02 3.51
N THR A 4 6.72 18.40 4.78
CA THR A 4 7.81 18.09 5.70
C THR A 4 7.59 16.71 6.31
N PHE A 5 8.56 15.81 6.12
CA PHE A 5 8.58 14.50 6.76
C PHE A 5 9.51 14.53 7.97
N ASN A 6 8.95 14.37 9.16
CA ASN A 6 9.74 14.17 10.38
C ASN A 6 10.05 12.67 10.51
N LEU A 7 11.22 12.28 10.04
CA LEU A 7 11.71 10.90 10.11
C LEU A 7 12.64 10.73 11.31
N PRO A 8 12.56 9.61 12.04
CA PRO A 8 13.60 9.22 12.97
C PRO A 8 14.97 9.22 12.26
N PRO A 9 16.06 9.61 12.94
CA PRO A 9 17.37 9.78 12.30
C PRO A 9 17.86 8.48 11.64
N GLU A 10 17.62 7.34 12.27
CA GLU A 10 17.97 6.02 11.72
C GLU A 10 17.25 5.72 10.41
N LEU A 11 15.96 6.07 10.33
CA LEU A 11 15.16 5.88 9.12
C LEU A 11 15.57 6.86 8.02
N HIS A 12 15.89 8.10 8.40
CA HIS A 12 16.41 9.10 7.46
C HIS A 12 17.71 8.63 6.79
N GLU A 13 18.64 8.04 7.56
CA GLU A 13 19.88 7.47 7.00
C GLU A 13 19.60 6.30 6.06
N GLN A 14 18.67 5.41 6.41
CA GLN A 14 18.29 4.29 5.55
C GLN A 14 17.71 4.78 4.21
N VAL A 15 16.77 5.73 4.26
CA VAL A 15 16.19 6.34 3.05
C VAL A 15 17.26 7.05 2.23
N ARG A 16 18.19 7.76 2.86
CA ARG A 16 19.30 8.42 2.15
C ARG A 16 20.17 7.41 1.39
N ARG A 17 20.49 6.26 2.00
CA ARG A 17 21.28 5.20 1.32
C ARG A 17 20.54 4.62 0.11
N ILE A 18 19.24 4.35 0.26
CA ILE A 18 18.40 3.85 -0.84
C ILE A 18 18.32 4.88 -1.97
N ALA A 19 18.05 6.14 -1.64
CA ALA A 19 17.98 7.23 -2.60
C ALA A 19 19.30 7.38 -3.39
N ALA A 20 20.44 7.31 -2.70
CA ALA A 20 21.76 7.34 -3.33
C ALA A 20 21.99 6.16 -4.27
N ALA A 21 21.62 4.94 -3.87
CA ALA A 21 21.75 3.74 -4.70
C ALA A 21 20.87 3.81 -5.96
N GLU A 22 19.67 4.36 -5.84
CA GLU A 22 18.71 4.51 -6.95
C GLU A 22 18.92 5.76 -7.80
N ARG A 23 19.92 6.60 -7.48
CA ARG A 23 20.17 7.92 -8.11
C ARG A 23 18.94 8.83 -8.09
N ARG A 24 18.20 8.82 -6.97
CA ARG A 24 17.01 9.65 -6.74
C ARG A 24 17.23 10.58 -5.55
N SER A 25 16.39 11.61 -5.46
CA SER A 25 16.35 12.45 -4.26
C SER A 25 15.64 11.73 -3.11
N ILE A 26 15.98 12.07 -1.86
CA ILE A 26 15.31 11.54 -0.65
C ILE A 26 13.79 11.74 -0.75
N THR A 27 13.36 12.93 -1.14
CA THR A 27 11.94 13.27 -1.30
C THR A 27 11.27 12.38 -2.33
N GLN A 28 11.90 12.13 -3.47
CA GLN A 28 11.36 11.24 -4.50
C GLN A 28 11.25 9.80 -4.00
N THR A 29 12.26 9.30 -3.27
CA THR A 29 12.21 7.97 -2.65
C THR A 29 11.08 7.86 -1.64
N LEU A 30 10.84 8.89 -0.83
CA LEU A 30 9.71 8.93 0.11
C LEU A 30 8.36 8.92 -0.61
N ILE A 31 8.22 9.69 -1.69
CA ILE A 31 6.98 9.71 -2.49
C ILE A 31 6.70 8.32 -3.04
N VAL A 32 7.69 7.68 -3.68
CA VAL A 32 7.54 6.32 -4.23
C VAL A 32 7.16 5.32 -3.14
N ALA A 33 7.81 5.37 -1.97
CA ALA A 33 7.48 4.49 -0.86
C ALA A 33 6.04 4.67 -0.36
N VAL A 34 5.55 5.92 -0.29
CA VAL A 34 4.16 6.22 0.09
C VAL A 34 3.18 5.73 -0.96
N GLU A 35 3.46 5.95 -2.25
CA GLU A 35 2.62 5.46 -3.36
C GLU A 35 2.51 3.94 -3.34
N GLU A 36 3.62 3.23 -3.17
CA GLU A 36 3.63 1.77 -3.05
C GLU A 36 2.82 1.29 -1.85
N TYR A 37 2.96 1.94 -0.69
CA TYR A 37 2.19 1.59 0.50
C TYR A 37 0.68 1.72 0.26
N VAL A 38 0.25 2.84 -0.34
CA VAL A 38 -1.16 3.08 -0.67
C VAL A 38 -1.67 2.03 -1.66
N GLN A 39 -0.93 1.74 -2.73
CA GLN A 39 -1.33 0.74 -3.72
C GLN A 39 -1.45 -0.66 -3.13
N ARG A 40 -0.50 -1.07 -2.27
CA ARG A 40 -0.55 -2.36 -1.57
C ARG A 40 -1.81 -2.47 -0.70
N ASN A 41 -2.11 -1.41 0.07
CA ASN A 41 -3.28 -1.41 0.94
C ASN A 41 -4.60 -1.43 0.15
N GLN A 42 -4.68 -0.66 -0.95
CA GLN A 42 -5.85 -0.68 -1.84
C GLN A 42 -6.05 -2.05 -2.50
N ARG A 43 -4.97 -2.71 -2.93
CA ARG A 43 -5.03 -4.06 -3.50
C ARG A 43 -5.57 -5.06 -2.48
N ALA A 44 -5.08 -5.02 -1.24
CA ALA A 44 -5.56 -5.89 -0.17
C ALA A 44 -7.05 -5.67 0.13
N ALA A 45 -7.47 -4.41 0.24
CA ALA A 45 -8.87 -4.05 0.46
C ALA A 45 -9.78 -4.54 -0.69
N LYS A 46 -9.32 -4.39 -1.94
CA LYS A 46 -10.06 -4.88 -3.11
C LYS A 46 -10.22 -6.40 -3.11
N VAL A 47 -9.17 -7.14 -2.75
CA VAL A 47 -9.23 -8.60 -2.64
C VAL A 47 -10.23 -9.01 -1.55
N ALA A 48 -10.15 -8.40 -0.37
CA ALA A 48 -11.09 -8.68 0.71
C ALA A 48 -12.55 -8.41 0.32
N ALA A 49 -12.82 -7.29 -0.37
CA ALA A 49 -14.16 -6.96 -0.83
C ALA A 49 -14.69 -7.96 -1.88
N LEU A 50 -13.84 -8.41 -2.81
CA LEU A 50 -14.22 -9.44 -3.78
C LEU A 50 -14.50 -10.79 -3.11
N SER A 51 -13.67 -11.19 -2.15
CA SER A 51 -13.89 -12.43 -1.40
C SER A 51 -15.18 -12.41 -0.59
N ALA A 52 -15.51 -11.28 0.06
CA ALA A 52 -16.77 -11.14 0.78
C ALA A 52 -17.98 -11.26 -0.17
N ARG A 53 -17.90 -10.62 -1.34
CA ARG A 53 -18.97 -10.70 -2.34
C ARG A 53 -19.18 -12.13 -2.86
N ILE A 54 -18.11 -12.86 -3.14
CA ILE A 54 -18.21 -14.27 -3.58
C ILE A 54 -18.85 -15.13 -2.48
N ALA A 55 -18.45 -14.93 -1.22
CA ALA A 55 -19.04 -15.68 -0.10
C ALA A 55 -20.54 -15.39 0.06
N ASP A 56 -20.96 -14.13 -0.13
CA ASP A 56 -22.38 -13.76 -0.09
C ASP A 56 -23.17 -14.38 -1.26
N GLU A 57 -22.62 -14.32 -2.48
CA GLU A 57 -23.22 -14.94 -3.68
C GLU A 57 -23.34 -16.46 -3.53
N ASP A 58 -22.29 -17.12 -3.03
CA ASP A 58 -22.29 -18.57 -2.78
C ASP A 58 -23.30 -18.96 -1.68
N ALA A 59 -23.42 -18.17 -0.62
CA ALA A 59 -24.41 -18.40 0.43
C ALA A 59 -25.85 -18.27 -0.09
N GLU A 60 -26.11 -17.28 -0.95
CA GLU A 60 -27.42 -17.11 -1.59
C GLU A 60 -27.74 -18.28 -2.54
N LEU A 61 -26.76 -18.76 -3.32
CA LEU A 61 -26.93 -19.92 -4.19
C LEU A 61 -27.25 -21.18 -3.38
N LEU A 62 -26.53 -21.42 -2.27
CA LEU A 62 -26.80 -22.56 -1.38
C LEU A 62 -28.20 -22.48 -0.75
N GLN A 63 -28.66 -21.29 -0.36
CA GLN A 63 -30.03 -21.10 0.14
C GLN A 63 -31.11 -21.40 -0.90
N ARG A 64 -30.84 -21.17 -2.20
CA ARG A 64 -31.80 -21.42 -3.28
C ARG A 64 -31.87 -22.89 -3.72
N LEU A 65 -30.86 -23.69 -3.37
CA LEU A 65 -30.77 -25.12 -3.73
C LEU A 65 -31.27 -26.07 -2.62
N ALA A 66 -31.57 -25.54 -1.43
CA ALA A 66 -32.16 -26.26 -0.30
C ALA A 66 -33.68 -26.10 -0.26
#